data_AF-A0A3Q0EFT8-F1
#
_entry.id   AF-A0A3Q0EFT8-F1
#
_cell.length_a   1.000
_cell.length_b   1.000
_cell.length_c   1.000
_cell.angle_alpha   90.00
_cell.angle_beta   90.00
_cell.angle_gamma   90.00
#
_symmetry.space_group_name_H-M   'P 1'
#
loop_
_entity.id
_entity.type
_entity.pdbx_description
1 polymer ?
#
loop_
_entity_poly.entity_id
_entity_poly.type
_entity_poly.pdbx_seq_one_letter_code
_entity_poly.pdbx_strand_id
1 'polypeptide(L)'
;MNDLLAQVATNTDTSRNAGNAVLFETVLTIMDIRSAAGLRVLAVNILGCFLLNSDKNIRYVALTSLLRLVQSDHSAVQRHRPTVVECLRETDTSLSRRALELSLALVNSSNVRAMTQELQAFLEFCPPDLRANCASGILLAAERFAPTKRWHIDTILHVLTTAGTYVRDDAVANLIQLIGGAQELHAYSVRRLYSALAHDISQQPLVQVAAWCIGEYGDLLLEGNSEETEPLQVGDEEILALLEKVLQSHMSLPATRGYVLTALMKLSTRLPGDNNRIRQVVSIYGSCLDVELQQRAVEYNALFRKYDYMRAAILEKMPLVERGGRQVDEEAEESKEAAQLSEAAPVSTEPQASKLLDLLDLLDGPSGDAQHPPPLDPSPGVALGHLLDLPCEPPPLAPIPNLRVFERKGVQLNLSFIRPPGTPALLLITVTVTNSSGGDVTHFICQAAVPKSFQLQLQVPSGDTVPAQGGLPITQLFRILNPNKAPLRLKLRLTYNHFGQSVQEIFEVNNLPMETWQ
;
A
#
# COMPACT_ATOMS: atom_id res chain seq x y z
N MET A 1 -18.49 36.70 -19.62
CA MET A 1 -18.91 35.65 -18.67
C MET A 1 -18.16 35.80 -17.35
N ASN A 2 -16.83 35.84 -17.36
CA ASN A 2 -16.01 36.10 -16.16
C ASN A 2 -16.42 37.36 -15.38
N ASP A 3 -16.68 38.48 -16.08
CA ASP A 3 -17.06 39.75 -15.42
C ASP A 3 -18.45 39.70 -14.76
N LEU A 4 -19.38 38.93 -15.34
CA LEU A 4 -20.71 38.72 -14.75
C LEU A 4 -20.62 37.88 -13.47
N LEU A 5 -19.80 36.83 -13.48
CA LEU A 5 -19.56 35.99 -12.30
C LEU A 5 -18.87 36.77 -11.19
N ALA A 6 -17.90 37.63 -11.52
CA ALA A 6 -17.30 38.56 -10.57
C ALA A 6 -18.36 39.50 -9.97
N GLN A 7 -19.19 40.10 -10.82
CA GLN A 7 -20.22 41.05 -10.39
C GLN A 7 -21.27 40.40 -9.48
N VAL A 8 -21.70 39.18 -9.77
CA VAL A 8 -22.63 38.43 -8.93
C VAL A 8 -21.96 38.07 -7.59
N ALA A 9 -20.72 37.59 -7.64
CA ALA A 9 -19.95 37.24 -6.46
C ALA A 9 -19.74 38.41 -5.49
N THR A 10 -19.56 39.64 -6.00
CA THR A 10 -19.31 40.83 -5.15
C THR A 10 -20.58 41.54 -4.70
N ASN A 11 -21.69 41.47 -5.46
CA ASN A 11 -22.91 42.24 -5.16
C ASN A 11 -24.00 41.43 -4.44
N THR A 12 -23.80 40.13 -4.24
CA THR A 12 -24.80 39.29 -3.55
C THR A 12 -24.62 39.37 -2.04
N ASP A 13 -25.71 39.64 -1.32
CA ASP A 13 -25.72 39.73 0.14
C ASP A 13 -25.67 38.33 0.79
N THR A 14 -24.73 38.11 1.71
CA THR A 14 -24.55 36.86 2.47
C THR A 14 -25.43 36.74 3.71
N SER A 15 -26.21 37.79 4.04
CA SER A 15 -27.04 37.84 5.25
C SER A 15 -28.22 36.85 5.24
N ARG A 16 -28.67 36.43 4.06
CA ARG A 16 -29.81 35.53 3.87
C ARG A 16 -29.40 34.23 3.20
N ASN A 17 -30.08 33.14 3.56
CA ASN A 17 -29.86 31.82 2.95
C ASN A 17 -30.05 31.82 1.42
N ALA A 18 -30.97 32.63 0.90
CA ALA A 18 -31.16 32.78 -0.55
C ALA A 18 -29.92 33.37 -1.24
N GLY A 19 -29.27 34.36 -0.64
CA GLY A 19 -28.03 34.93 -1.16
C GLY A 19 -26.87 33.95 -1.08
N ASN A 20 -26.76 33.22 0.03
CA ASN A 20 -25.76 32.15 0.18
C ASN A 20 -25.95 31.02 -0.83
N ALA A 21 -27.18 30.66 -1.20
CA ALA A 21 -27.45 29.67 -2.24
C ALA A 21 -27.03 30.16 -3.64
N VAL A 22 -27.32 31.42 -3.98
CA VAL A 22 -26.87 32.02 -5.25
C VAL A 22 -25.34 32.08 -5.32
N LEU A 23 -24.69 32.51 -4.24
CA LEU A 23 -23.23 32.54 -4.15
C LEU A 23 -22.62 31.14 -4.23
N PHE A 24 -23.25 30.15 -3.61
CA PHE A 24 -22.79 28.77 -3.68
C PHE A 24 -22.81 28.24 -5.13
N GLU A 25 -23.91 28.42 -5.84
CA GLU A 25 -24.01 28.02 -7.25
C GLU A 25 -23.04 28.82 -8.13
N THR A 26 -22.84 30.10 -7.82
CA THR A 26 -21.83 30.95 -8.49
C THR A 26 -20.42 30.39 -8.28
N VAL A 27 -20.10 29.89 -7.08
CA VAL A 27 -18.81 29.24 -6.81
C VAL A 27 -18.67 27.95 -7.60
N LEU A 28 -19.68 27.07 -7.60
CA LEU A 28 -19.65 25.83 -8.36
C LEU A 28 -19.46 26.07 -9.86
N THR A 29 -20.17 27.05 -10.42
CA THR A 29 -20.01 27.41 -11.83
C THR A 29 -18.62 28.00 -12.14
N ILE A 30 -18.04 28.80 -11.23
CA ILE A 30 -16.64 29.26 -11.37
C ILE A 30 -15.66 28.07 -11.36
N MET A 31 -15.95 27.03 -10.60
CA MET A 31 -15.11 25.83 -10.47
C MET A 31 -15.19 24.90 -11.70
N ASP A 32 -16.39 24.68 -12.22
CA ASP A 32 -16.61 23.75 -13.33
C ASP A 32 -16.17 24.34 -14.68
N ILE A 33 -16.20 25.67 -14.80
CA ILE A 33 -15.71 26.38 -15.99
C ILE A 33 -14.19 26.62 -15.86
N ARG A 34 -13.44 26.52 -16.97
CA ARG A 34 -12.04 26.98 -17.06
C ARG A 34 -11.98 28.50 -16.90
N SER A 35 -12.10 28.97 -15.67
CA SER A 35 -12.15 30.38 -15.29
C SER A 35 -10.75 30.94 -14.98
N ALA A 36 -10.62 32.27 -15.04
CA ALA A 36 -9.36 32.95 -14.73
C ALA A 36 -8.92 32.64 -13.28
N ALA A 37 -7.60 32.51 -13.05
CA ALA A 37 -7.06 32.17 -11.73
C ALA A 37 -7.53 33.12 -10.61
N GLY A 38 -7.72 34.42 -10.92
CA GLY A 38 -8.27 35.39 -9.97
C GLY A 38 -9.70 35.10 -9.50
N LEU A 39 -10.56 34.58 -10.40
CA LEU A 39 -11.93 34.18 -10.04
C LEU A 39 -11.94 32.93 -9.16
N ARG A 40 -11.04 31.97 -9.41
CA ARG A 40 -10.90 30.78 -8.56
C ARG A 40 -10.46 31.13 -7.15
N VAL A 41 -9.51 32.07 -7.01
CA VAL A 41 -9.11 32.61 -5.70
C VAL A 41 -10.27 33.33 -5.00
N LEU A 42 -11.05 34.13 -5.74
CA LEU A 42 -12.26 34.77 -5.19
C LEU A 42 -13.27 33.73 -4.70
N ALA A 43 -13.53 32.68 -5.48
CA ALA A 43 -14.43 31.60 -5.10
C ALA A 43 -13.97 30.88 -3.83
N VAL A 44 -12.67 30.58 -3.71
CA VAL A 44 -12.08 30.01 -2.48
C VAL A 44 -12.24 30.96 -1.29
N ASN A 45 -12.08 32.27 -1.48
CA ASN A 45 -12.29 33.25 -0.42
C ASN A 45 -13.76 33.32 0.04
N ILE A 46 -14.72 33.21 -0.88
CA ILE A 46 -16.15 33.14 -0.55
C ILE A 46 -16.45 31.88 0.28
N LEU A 47 -15.91 30.72 -0.14
CA LEU A 47 -16.02 29.49 0.65
C LEU A 47 -15.33 29.61 2.02
N GLY A 48 -14.21 30.33 2.11
CA GLY A 48 -13.56 30.67 3.37
C GLY A 48 -14.45 31.48 4.31
N CYS A 49 -15.17 32.48 3.78
CA CYS A 49 -16.20 33.20 4.53
C CYS A 49 -17.35 32.26 4.95
N PHE A 50 -17.73 31.29 4.12
CA PHE A 50 -18.75 30.32 4.47
C PHE A 50 -18.37 29.39 5.64
N LEU A 51 -17.08 29.13 5.86
CA LEU A 51 -16.62 28.39 7.04
C LEU A 51 -16.87 29.14 8.35
N LEU A 52 -16.89 30.48 8.31
CA LEU A 52 -17.10 31.34 9.49
C LEU A 52 -18.59 31.55 9.82
N ASN A 53 -19.51 31.09 8.96
CA ASN A 53 -20.95 31.28 9.19
C ASN A 53 -21.44 30.52 10.43
N SER A 54 -22.48 31.02 11.09
CA SER A 54 -23.08 30.34 12.26
C SER A 54 -23.85 29.07 11.90
N ASP A 55 -24.35 28.96 10.66
CA ASP A 55 -25.11 27.81 10.18
C ASP A 55 -24.18 26.63 9.81
N LYS A 56 -24.39 25.51 10.50
CA LYS A 56 -23.69 24.24 10.29
C LYS A 56 -23.82 23.72 8.86
N ASN A 57 -24.98 23.89 8.23
CA ASN A 57 -25.22 23.42 6.87
C ASN A 57 -24.35 24.18 5.86
N ILE A 58 -24.16 25.48 6.07
CA ILE A 58 -23.31 26.32 5.22
C ILE A 58 -21.84 25.91 5.37
N ARG A 59 -21.38 25.67 6.60
CA ARG A 59 -20.02 25.13 6.83
C ARG A 59 -19.81 23.78 6.16
N TYR A 60 -20.80 22.89 6.23
CA TYR A 60 -20.73 21.57 5.62
C TYR A 60 -20.54 21.65 4.12
N VAL A 61 -21.35 22.49 3.47
CA VAL A 61 -21.30 22.74 2.03
C VAL A 61 -19.96 23.37 1.63
N ALA A 62 -19.45 24.29 2.46
CA ALA A 62 -18.13 24.91 2.25
C ALA A 62 -16.99 23.89 2.34
N LEU A 63 -16.93 23.07 3.40
CA LEU A 63 -15.91 22.03 3.58
C LEU A 63 -15.94 21.02 2.41
N THR A 64 -17.12 20.57 2.02
CA THR A 64 -17.30 19.61 0.92
C THR A 64 -16.82 20.19 -0.41
N SER A 65 -17.05 21.48 -0.65
CA SER A 65 -16.65 22.14 -1.89
C SER A 65 -15.16 22.49 -1.90
N LEU A 66 -14.60 22.90 -0.76
CA LEU A 66 -13.17 23.09 -0.59
C LEU A 66 -12.39 21.77 -0.79
N LEU A 67 -12.93 20.63 -0.36
CA LEU A 67 -12.31 19.32 -0.59
C LEU A 67 -12.16 18.99 -2.07
N ARG A 68 -13.18 19.29 -2.88
CA ARG A 68 -13.08 19.15 -4.35
C ARG A 68 -12.05 20.09 -4.96
N LEU A 69 -11.91 21.30 -4.41
CA LEU A 69 -10.97 22.33 -4.87
C LEU A 69 -9.50 22.05 -4.56
N VAL A 70 -9.19 21.22 -3.55
CA VAL A 70 -7.79 20.96 -3.16
C VAL A 70 -6.99 20.38 -4.33
N GLN A 71 -7.61 19.57 -5.19
CA GLN A 71 -6.96 18.96 -6.34
C GLN A 71 -6.58 19.97 -7.43
N SER A 72 -7.32 21.08 -7.56
CA SER A 72 -7.09 22.09 -8.60
C SER A 72 -6.29 23.30 -8.09
N ASP A 73 -6.58 23.79 -6.88
CA ASP A 73 -6.06 25.05 -6.34
C ASP A 73 -5.61 24.92 -4.89
N HIS A 74 -4.62 24.05 -4.65
CA HIS A 74 -4.10 23.74 -3.32
C HIS A 74 -3.66 24.98 -2.52
N SER A 75 -2.90 25.89 -3.14
CA SER A 75 -2.33 27.07 -2.46
C SER A 75 -3.37 28.08 -1.97
N ALA A 76 -4.50 28.21 -2.69
CA ALA A 76 -5.58 29.09 -2.28
C ALA A 76 -6.32 28.53 -1.06
N VAL A 77 -6.61 27.22 -1.07
CA VAL A 77 -7.30 26.55 0.04
C VAL A 77 -6.43 26.52 1.30
N GLN A 78 -5.11 26.42 1.16
CA GLN A 78 -4.17 26.45 2.29
C GLN A 78 -4.28 27.72 3.17
N ARG A 79 -4.70 28.87 2.62
CA ARG A 79 -4.84 30.11 3.40
C ARG A 79 -5.92 29.99 4.48
N HIS A 80 -6.97 29.22 4.20
CA HIS A 80 -8.05 28.92 5.13
C HIS A 80 -7.74 27.68 5.99
N ARG A 81 -6.45 27.31 6.10
CA ARG A 81 -6.10 26.13 6.88
C ARG A 81 -6.45 26.23 8.36
N PRO A 82 -6.14 27.33 9.07
CA PRO A 82 -6.43 27.44 10.50
C PRO A 82 -7.91 27.26 10.84
N THR A 83 -8.80 27.85 10.04
CA THR A 83 -10.25 27.76 10.24
C THR A 83 -10.77 26.34 10.01
N VAL A 84 -10.24 25.60 9.04
CA VAL A 84 -10.62 24.19 8.85
C VAL A 84 -10.11 23.30 9.99
N VAL A 85 -8.92 23.56 10.54
CA VAL A 85 -8.43 22.83 11.71
C VAL A 85 -9.31 23.11 12.93
N GLU A 86 -9.78 24.34 13.10
CA GLU A 86 -10.76 24.68 14.12
C GLU A 86 -12.08 23.90 13.96
N CYS A 87 -12.53 23.68 12.72
CA CYS A 87 -13.71 22.84 12.43
C CYS A 87 -13.57 21.37 12.86
N LEU A 88 -12.35 20.86 13.12
CA LEU A 88 -12.16 19.50 13.67
C LEU A 88 -12.73 19.39 15.08
N ARG A 89 -12.74 20.48 15.85
CA ARG A 89 -13.19 20.52 17.26
C ARG A 89 -14.71 20.73 17.39
N GLU A 90 -15.44 20.73 16.28
CA GLU A 90 -16.90 20.90 16.31
C GLU A 90 -17.64 19.69 16.88
N THR A 91 -18.79 19.95 17.50
CA THR A 91 -19.64 18.91 18.13
C THR A 91 -20.34 18.00 17.12
N ASP A 92 -20.46 18.43 15.87
CA ASP A 92 -21.13 17.66 14.82
C ASP A 92 -20.14 16.70 14.14
N THR A 93 -20.45 15.40 14.20
CA THR A 93 -19.64 14.32 13.61
C THR A 93 -19.55 14.40 12.10
N SER A 94 -20.55 14.97 11.43
CA SER A 94 -20.56 15.11 9.97
C SER A 94 -19.61 16.22 9.51
N LEU A 95 -19.55 17.31 10.27
CA LEU A 95 -18.62 18.42 10.02
C LEU A 95 -17.19 18.01 10.33
N SER A 96 -16.96 17.37 11.48
CA SER A 96 -15.61 16.89 11.84
C SER A 96 -15.09 15.84 10.86
N ARG A 97 -15.95 14.97 10.31
CA ARG A 97 -15.59 14.03 9.22
C ARG A 97 -15.08 14.77 7.98
N ARG A 98 -15.82 15.76 7.48
CA ARG A 98 -15.42 16.54 6.30
C ARG A 98 -14.19 17.41 6.56
N ALA A 99 -14.09 17.99 7.75
CA ALA A 99 -12.92 18.73 8.18
C ALA A 99 -11.68 17.83 8.25
N LEU A 100 -11.82 16.56 8.70
CA LEU A 100 -10.74 15.58 8.73
C LEU A 100 -10.27 15.18 7.32
N GLU A 101 -11.19 14.89 6.41
CA GLU A 101 -10.85 14.59 5.01
C GLU A 101 -10.09 15.77 4.37
N LEU A 102 -10.57 16.99 4.61
CA LEU A 102 -9.94 18.21 4.11
C LEU A 102 -8.61 18.53 4.83
N SER A 103 -8.47 18.19 6.12
CA SER A 103 -7.23 18.38 6.87
C SER A 103 -6.12 17.50 6.34
N LEU A 104 -6.42 16.22 6.11
CA LEU A 104 -5.52 15.24 5.53
C LEU A 104 -5.13 15.58 4.08
N ALA A 105 -6.07 16.06 3.26
CA ALA A 105 -5.80 16.41 1.86
C ALA A 105 -4.86 17.62 1.68
N LEU A 106 -4.72 18.46 2.70
CA LEU A 106 -3.93 19.70 2.66
C LEU A 106 -2.58 19.59 3.38
N VAL A 107 -2.24 18.40 3.85
CA VAL A 107 -0.90 18.13 4.37
C VAL A 107 0.11 18.16 3.22
N ASN A 108 1.22 18.86 3.44
CA ASN A 108 2.35 18.95 2.52
C ASN A 108 3.69 18.87 3.29
N SER A 109 4.80 18.80 2.56
CA SER A 109 6.15 18.72 3.16
C SER A 109 6.49 19.90 4.10
N SER A 110 5.95 21.09 3.86
CA SER A 110 6.22 22.28 4.68
C SER A 110 5.42 22.33 5.98
N ASN A 111 4.20 21.77 6.01
CA ASN A 111 3.25 21.91 7.11
C ASN A 111 3.03 20.62 7.90
N VAL A 112 3.59 19.48 7.44
CA VAL A 112 3.39 18.14 8.00
C VAL A 112 3.58 18.09 9.51
N ARG A 113 4.60 18.76 10.06
CA ARG A 113 4.89 18.74 11.50
C ARG A 113 3.76 19.37 12.31
N ALA A 114 3.34 20.58 11.94
CA ALA A 114 2.27 21.30 12.65
C ALA A 114 0.91 20.62 12.44
N MET A 115 0.63 20.19 11.20
CA MET A 115 -0.63 19.51 10.87
C MET A 115 -0.79 18.19 11.62
N THR A 116 0.27 17.39 11.67
CA THR A 116 0.24 16.10 12.36
C THR A 116 0.03 16.28 13.86
N GLN A 117 0.59 17.33 14.48
CA GLN A 117 0.35 17.63 15.89
C GLN A 117 -1.12 17.94 16.18
N GLU A 118 -1.78 18.76 15.35
CA GLU A 118 -3.22 19.04 15.50
C GLU A 118 -4.08 17.79 15.24
N LEU A 119 -3.70 16.95 14.27
CA LEU A 119 -4.38 15.68 13.99
C LEU A 119 -4.22 14.66 15.12
N GLN A 120 -3.03 14.60 15.74
CA GLN A 120 -2.76 13.76 16.92
C GLN A 120 -3.57 14.25 18.13
N ALA A 121 -3.61 15.56 18.36
CA ALA A 121 -4.47 16.15 19.40
C ALA A 121 -5.95 15.83 19.15
N PHE A 122 -6.40 15.88 17.90
CA PHE A 122 -7.76 15.47 17.54
C PHE A 122 -7.99 13.97 17.78
N LEU A 123 -7.01 13.10 17.51
CA LEU A 123 -7.12 11.65 17.68
C LEU A 123 -7.46 11.23 19.12
N GLU A 124 -6.95 11.95 20.13
CA GLU A 124 -7.24 11.70 21.54
C GLU A 124 -8.73 11.86 21.90
N PHE A 125 -9.39 12.86 21.31
CA PHE A 125 -10.81 13.17 21.56
C PHE A 125 -11.74 12.70 20.43
N CYS A 126 -11.21 12.00 19.44
CA CYS A 126 -11.92 11.62 18.23
C CYS A 126 -13.04 10.60 18.51
N PRO A 127 -14.24 10.73 17.89
CA PRO A 127 -15.29 9.72 17.97
C PRO A 127 -14.82 8.40 17.33
N PRO A 128 -15.27 7.22 17.83
CA PRO A 128 -14.76 5.92 17.40
C PRO A 128 -14.90 5.69 15.88
N ASP A 129 -15.98 6.18 15.28
CA ASP A 129 -16.25 6.06 13.84
C ASP A 129 -15.19 6.73 12.94
N LEU A 130 -14.50 7.75 13.46
CA LEU A 130 -13.49 8.50 12.72
C LEU A 130 -12.05 8.14 13.11
N ARG A 131 -11.85 7.42 14.23
CA ARG A 131 -10.50 7.09 14.73
C ARG A 131 -9.68 6.31 13.71
N ALA A 132 -10.27 5.29 13.08
CA ALA A 132 -9.59 4.48 12.07
C ALA A 132 -9.16 5.33 10.85
N ASN A 133 -10.04 6.21 10.37
CA ASN A 133 -9.74 7.09 9.25
C ASN A 133 -8.67 8.14 9.61
N CYS A 134 -8.73 8.70 10.81
CA CYS A 134 -7.74 9.65 11.31
C CYS A 134 -6.37 8.99 11.45
N ALA A 135 -6.29 7.84 12.13
CA ALA A 135 -5.06 7.09 12.30
C ALA A 135 -4.46 6.69 10.94
N SER A 136 -5.26 6.13 10.04
CA SER A 136 -4.82 5.78 8.69
C SER A 136 -4.35 7.01 7.91
N GLY A 137 -5.01 8.15 8.05
CA GLY A 137 -4.63 9.40 7.39
C GLY A 137 -3.29 9.95 7.88
N ILE A 138 -3.08 9.93 9.20
CA ILE A 138 -1.80 10.34 9.81
C ILE A 138 -0.66 9.44 9.34
N LEU A 139 -0.86 8.12 9.31
CA LEU A 139 0.14 7.17 8.83
C LEU A 139 0.50 7.42 7.37
N LEU A 140 -0.49 7.60 6.49
CA LEU A 140 -0.25 7.91 5.07
C LEU A 140 0.46 9.25 4.87
N ALA A 141 0.13 10.26 5.68
CA ALA A 141 0.81 11.56 5.64
C ALA A 141 2.27 11.44 6.10
N ALA A 142 2.54 10.66 7.15
CA ALA A 142 3.89 10.39 7.61
C ALA A 142 4.69 9.58 6.56
N GLU A 143 4.09 8.61 5.90
CA GLU A 143 4.73 7.83 4.84
C GLU A 143 5.18 8.68 3.65
N ARG A 144 4.42 9.73 3.31
CA ARG A 144 4.70 10.58 2.15
C ARG A 144 5.58 11.78 2.45
N PHE A 145 5.40 12.41 3.61
CA PHE A 145 5.95 13.75 3.88
C PHE A 145 6.86 13.79 5.12
N ALA A 146 7.27 12.65 5.69
CA ALA A 146 8.14 12.65 6.87
C ALA A 146 9.46 13.40 6.63
N PRO A 147 9.81 14.40 7.46
CA PRO A 147 11.05 15.15 7.32
C PRO A 147 12.28 14.37 7.81
N THR A 148 12.12 13.51 8.82
CA THR A 148 13.20 12.66 9.35
C THR A 148 12.66 11.28 9.73
N LYS A 149 13.51 10.25 9.63
CA LYS A 149 13.16 8.87 10.05
C LYS A 149 12.76 8.81 11.53
N ARG A 150 13.42 9.59 12.39
CA ARG A 150 13.08 9.69 13.82
C ARG A 150 11.67 10.24 14.04
N TRP A 151 11.35 11.37 13.41
CA TRP A 151 10.00 11.95 13.49
C TRP A 151 8.93 10.99 12.96
N HIS A 152 9.25 10.25 11.90
CA HIS A 152 8.37 9.23 11.34
C HIS A 152 8.07 8.14 12.37
N ILE A 153 9.10 7.55 13.00
CA ILE A 153 8.95 6.52 14.03
C ILE A 153 8.13 7.05 15.21
N ASP A 154 8.42 8.26 15.69
CA ASP A 154 7.70 8.88 16.81
C ASP A 154 6.22 9.09 16.50
N THR A 155 5.92 9.51 15.28
CA THR A 155 4.54 9.72 14.81
C THR A 155 3.75 8.42 14.77
N ILE A 156 4.33 7.35 14.21
CA ILE A 156 3.65 6.04 14.17
C ILE A 156 3.49 5.49 15.58
N LEU A 157 4.53 5.57 16.43
CA LEU A 157 4.48 5.09 17.80
C LEU A 157 3.36 5.79 18.59
N HIS A 158 3.24 7.11 18.48
CA HIS A 158 2.15 7.85 19.11
C HIS A 158 0.77 7.39 18.62
N VAL A 159 0.58 7.19 17.31
CA VAL A 159 -0.68 6.68 16.74
C VAL A 159 -1.00 5.27 17.27
N LEU A 160 -0.02 4.38 17.38
CA LEU A 160 -0.20 3.03 17.92
C LEU A 160 -0.58 3.04 19.41
N THR A 161 -0.02 3.96 20.19
CA THR A 161 -0.37 4.11 21.62
C THR A 161 -1.79 4.66 21.80
N THR A 162 -2.20 5.64 21.01
CA THR A 162 -3.50 6.33 21.19
C THR A 162 -4.66 5.57 20.55
N ALA A 163 -4.48 5.00 19.35
CA ALA A 163 -5.56 4.43 18.54
C ALA A 163 -5.43 2.93 18.26
N GLY A 164 -4.44 2.23 18.84
CA GLY A 164 -3.96 0.90 18.44
C GLY A 164 -5.00 -0.08 17.87
N THR A 165 -6.13 -0.34 18.55
CA THR A 165 -7.16 -1.27 18.04
C THR A 165 -7.85 -0.86 16.73
N TYR A 166 -7.83 0.43 16.38
CA TYR A 166 -8.44 0.99 15.17
C TYR A 166 -7.42 1.21 14.04
N VAL A 167 -6.16 0.84 14.26
CA VAL A 167 -5.10 0.99 13.27
C VAL A 167 -5.18 -0.16 12.24
N ARG A 168 -4.86 0.17 11.00
CA ARG A 168 -4.75 -0.76 9.86
C ARG A 168 -3.68 -1.85 10.10
N ASP A 169 -3.93 -3.07 9.62
CA ASP A 169 -3.06 -4.25 9.87
C ASP A 169 -1.65 -4.11 9.27
N ASP A 170 -1.50 -3.34 8.18
CA ASP A 170 -0.22 -3.07 7.50
C ASP A 170 0.69 -2.12 8.32
N ALA A 171 0.16 -1.38 9.29
CA ALA A 171 0.95 -0.44 10.09
C ALA A 171 2.09 -1.13 10.87
N VAL A 172 1.84 -2.34 11.37
CA VAL A 172 2.83 -3.14 12.10
C VAL A 172 4.01 -3.48 11.19
N ALA A 173 3.72 -4.00 10.00
CA ALA A 173 4.75 -4.35 9.02
C ALA A 173 5.53 -3.12 8.53
N ASN A 174 4.83 -2.02 8.24
CA ASN A 174 5.47 -0.78 7.78
C ASN A 174 6.40 -0.19 8.85
N LEU A 175 6.00 -0.20 10.13
CA LEU A 175 6.86 0.29 11.22
C LEU A 175 8.07 -0.64 11.45
N ILE A 176 7.88 -1.96 11.44
CA ILE A 176 8.97 -2.93 11.56
C ILE A 176 10.00 -2.71 10.44
N GLN A 177 9.54 -2.53 9.20
CA GLN A 177 10.41 -2.27 8.07
C GLN A 177 11.15 -0.93 8.19
N LEU A 178 10.45 0.12 8.62
CA LEU A 178 11.04 1.44 8.85
C LEU A 178 12.14 1.40 9.91
N ILE A 179 11.89 0.70 11.02
CA ILE A 179 12.88 0.52 12.10
C ILE A 179 14.06 -0.29 11.57
N GLY A 180 13.83 -1.41 10.87
CA GLY A 180 14.92 -2.21 10.28
C GLY A 180 15.82 -1.42 9.32
N GLY A 181 15.25 -0.51 8.52
CA GLY A 181 16.01 0.38 7.62
C GLY A 181 16.72 1.56 8.29
N ALA A 182 16.64 1.69 9.62
CA ALA A 182 17.16 2.82 10.38
C ALA A 182 18.09 2.37 11.51
N GLN A 183 19.25 1.81 11.12
CA GLN A 183 20.23 1.21 12.04
C GLN A 183 20.67 2.14 13.19
N GLU A 184 20.85 3.42 12.89
CA GLU A 184 21.24 4.46 13.87
C GLU A 184 20.18 4.67 14.98
N LEU A 185 18.91 4.37 14.68
CA LEU A 185 17.78 4.63 15.58
C LEU A 185 17.33 3.38 16.34
N HIS A 186 17.95 2.21 16.14
CA HIS A 186 17.52 0.97 16.79
C HIS A 186 17.50 1.09 18.33
N ALA A 187 18.58 1.58 18.95
CA ALA A 187 18.65 1.75 20.40
C ALA A 187 17.55 2.68 20.94
N TYR A 188 17.29 3.78 20.21
CA TYR A 188 16.22 4.73 20.53
C TYR A 188 14.83 4.09 20.43
N SER A 189 14.53 3.45 19.30
CA SER A 189 13.23 2.84 19.04
C SER A 189 12.88 1.75 20.05
N VAL A 190 13.85 0.91 20.40
CA VAL A 190 13.61 -0.23 21.30
C VAL A 190 13.33 0.25 22.72
N ARG A 191 14.04 1.28 23.22
CA ARG A 191 13.76 1.87 24.54
C ARG A 191 12.39 2.54 24.61
N ARG A 192 12.03 3.30 23.56
CA ARG A 192 10.72 3.96 23.47
C ARG A 192 9.58 2.93 23.42
N LEU A 193 9.74 1.87 22.63
CA LEU A 193 8.76 0.78 22.54
C LEU A 193 8.68 -0.03 23.83
N TYR A 194 9.81 -0.29 24.49
CA TYR A 194 9.83 -0.95 25.81
C TYR A 194 9.08 -0.12 26.86
N SER A 195 9.37 1.18 26.93
CA SER A 195 8.67 2.09 27.83
C SER A 195 7.17 2.13 27.53
N ALA A 196 6.77 2.26 26.26
CA ALA A 196 5.36 2.25 25.87
C ALA A 196 4.64 0.94 26.25
N LEU A 197 5.29 -0.20 26.01
CA LEU A 197 4.78 -1.53 26.38
C LEU A 197 4.65 -1.72 27.89
N ALA A 198 5.58 -1.16 28.67
CA ALA A 198 5.53 -1.22 30.14
C ALA A 198 4.34 -0.45 30.72
N HIS A 199 3.92 0.65 30.06
CA HIS A 199 2.77 1.45 30.47
C HIS A 199 1.44 0.78 30.08
N ASP A 200 1.29 0.35 28.82
CA ASP A 200 0.05 -0.24 28.33
C ASP A 200 0.28 -1.47 27.43
N ILE A 201 -0.36 -2.58 27.79
CA ILE A 201 -0.35 -3.85 27.06
C ILE A 201 -1.66 -4.12 26.30
N SER A 202 -2.63 -3.20 26.39
CA SER A 202 -3.95 -3.37 25.78
C SER A 202 -3.88 -3.26 24.25
N GLN A 203 -3.06 -2.34 23.74
CA GLN A 203 -2.94 -2.03 22.31
C GLN A 203 -2.14 -3.11 21.57
N GLN A 204 -2.84 -4.04 20.92
CA GLN A 204 -2.22 -5.21 20.29
C GLN A 204 -1.17 -4.89 19.21
N PRO A 205 -1.40 -3.96 18.27
CA PRO A 205 -0.39 -3.61 17.25
C PRO A 205 0.88 -3.02 17.86
N LEU A 206 0.77 -2.22 18.92
CA LEU A 206 1.92 -1.69 19.67
C LEU A 206 2.73 -2.85 20.28
N VAL A 207 2.05 -3.81 20.93
CA VAL A 207 2.71 -4.97 21.53
C VAL A 207 3.43 -5.83 20.49
N GLN A 208 2.85 -6.02 19.30
CA GLN A 208 3.48 -6.78 18.23
C GLN A 208 4.79 -6.15 17.75
N VAL A 209 4.77 -4.84 17.47
CA VAL A 209 5.98 -4.10 17.07
C VAL A 209 7.01 -4.10 18.19
N ALA A 210 6.58 -3.84 19.43
CA ALA A 210 7.47 -3.84 20.59
C ALA A 210 8.11 -5.20 20.82
N ALA A 211 7.35 -6.29 20.78
CA ALA A 211 7.87 -7.66 20.92
C ALA A 211 8.89 -7.99 19.83
N TRP A 212 8.61 -7.63 18.57
CA TRP A 212 9.58 -7.82 17.48
C TRP A 212 10.88 -7.02 17.71
N CYS A 213 10.77 -5.74 18.07
CA CYS A 213 11.93 -4.87 18.30
C CYS A 213 12.78 -5.34 19.48
N ILE A 214 12.14 -5.73 20.60
CA ILE A 214 12.83 -6.28 21.77
C ILE A 214 13.53 -7.59 21.40
N GLY A 215 12.88 -8.45 20.60
CA GLY A 215 13.47 -9.70 20.14
C GLY A 215 14.70 -9.50 19.26
N GLU A 216 14.68 -8.53 18.34
CA GLU A 216 15.79 -8.29 17.40
C GLU A 216 16.97 -7.51 18.02
N TYR A 217 16.65 -6.50 18.83
CA TYR A 217 17.58 -5.48 19.31
C TYR A 217 17.63 -5.37 20.83
N GLY A 218 17.30 -6.45 21.54
CA GLY A 218 17.34 -6.51 23.01
C GLY A 218 18.74 -6.34 23.60
N ASP A 219 19.79 -6.60 22.81
CA ASP A 219 21.20 -6.28 23.12
C ASP A 219 21.39 -4.78 23.40
N LEU A 220 20.81 -3.92 22.56
CA LEU A 220 20.93 -2.47 22.64
C LEU A 220 20.14 -1.84 23.81
N LEU A 221 19.25 -2.58 24.46
CA LEU A 221 18.56 -2.11 25.66
C LEU A 221 19.50 -2.02 26.86
N LEU A 222 20.46 -2.94 26.96
CA LEU A 222 21.43 -3.00 28.06
C LEU A 222 22.57 -2.01 27.88
N GLU A 223 22.94 -1.74 26.64
CA GLU A 223 23.94 -0.74 26.29
C GLU A 223 23.35 0.65 26.51
N GLY A 224 23.59 1.27 27.67
CA GLY A 224 23.05 2.59 28.08
C GLY A 224 23.43 3.80 27.20
N ASN A 225 23.94 3.59 25.99
CA ASN A 225 24.44 4.61 25.08
C ASN A 225 23.35 5.14 24.13
N SER A 226 22.37 5.89 24.65
CA SER A 226 21.63 6.82 23.76
C SER A 226 21.44 8.15 24.46
N GLU A 227 21.76 9.22 23.74
CA GLU A 227 22.10 10.53 24.30
C GLU A 227 20.92 11.30 24.93
N GLU A 228 19.66 10.86 24.80
CA GLU A 228 18.51 11.78 24.99
C GLU A 228 17.28 11.23 25.71
N THR A 229 17.28 10.01 26.25
CA THR A 229 16.16 9.50 27.07
C THR A 229 16.72 9.02 28.39
N GLU A 230 16.11 9.40 29.52
CA GLU A 230 16.53 9.00 30.86
C GLU A 230 16.98 7.53 30.85
N PRO A 231 18.16 7.21 31.41
CA PRO A 231 18.69 5.86 31.35
C PRO A 231 17.79 4.94 32.16
N LEU A 232 16.81 4.33 31.51
CA LEU A 232 16.12 3.17 32.04
C LEU A 232 17.17 2.06 32.13
N GLN A 233 17.67 1.83 33.34
CA GLN A 233 18.46 0.63 33.66
C GLN A 233 17.51 -0.55 33.68
N VAL A 234 17.22 -1.10 32.51
CA VAL A 234 16.37 -2.29 32.39
C VAL A 234 17.24 -3.51 32.61
N GLY A 235 16.91 -4.32 33.61
CA GLY A 235 17.55 -5.62 33.81
C GLY A 235 16.97 -6.68 32.87
N ASP A 236 17.79 -7.67 32.47
CA ASP A 236 17.38 -8.82 31.66
C ASP A 236 16.11 -9.50 32.18
N GLU A 237 16.01 -9.61 33.51
CA GLU A 237 14.89 -10.23 34.21
C GLU A 237 13.58 -9.45 34.07
N GLU A 238 13.65 -8.12 33.98
CA GLU A 238 12.48 -7.25 33.82
C GLU A 238 11.91 -7.37 32.40
N ILE A 239 12.80 -7.49 31.40
CA ILE A 239 12.40 -7.71 29.99
C ILE A 239 11.64 -9.03 29.88
N LEU A 240 12.18 -10.10 30.47
CA LEU A 240 11.53 -11.41 30.46
C LEU A 240 10.20 -11.39 31.22
N ALA A 241 10.15 -10.75 32.39
CA ALA A 241 8.91 -10.61 33.16
C ALA A 241 7.82 -9.84 32.41
N LEU A 242 8.19 -8.79 31.66
CA LEU A 242 7.24 -8.02 30.84
C LEU A 242 6.66 -8.87 29.70
N LEU A 243 7.50 -9.63 28.99
CA LEU A 243 7.05 -10.52 27.92
C LEU A 243 6.20 -11.68 28.45
N GLU A 244 6.55 -12.24 29.60
CA GLU A 244 5.71 -13.24 30.29
C GLU A 244 4.35 -12.67 30.69
N LYS A 245 4.30 -11.43 31.19
CA LYS A 245 3.05 -10.72 31.50
C LYS A 245 2.16 -10.57 30.26
N VAL A 246 2.73 -10.25 29.10
CA VAL A 246 1.98 -10.16 27.83
C VAL A 246 1.42 -11.53 27.42
N LEU A 247 2.21 -12.60 27.54
CA LEU A 247 1.79 -13.96 27.24
C LEU A 247 0.62 -14.43 28.12
N GLN A 248 0.69 -14.15 29.42
CA GLN A 248 -0.34 -14.53 30.40
C GLN A 248 -1.61 -13.66 30.33
N SER A 249 -1.53 -12.48 29.71
CA SER A 249 -2.68 -11.58 29.59
C SER A 249 -3.80 -12.21 28.74
N HIS A 250 -5.04 -12.07 29.20
CA HIS A 250 -6.22 -12.47 28.44
C HIS A 250 -6.49 -11.56 27.24
N MET A 251 -5.92 -10.37 27.20
CA MET A 251 -6.08 -9.40 26.10
C MET A 251 -5.15 -9.68 24.92
N SER A 252 -4.15 -10.56 25.07
CA SER A 252 -3.23 -10.88 23.98
C SER A 252 -3.89 -11.78 22.93
N LEU A 253 -3.85 -11.31 21.68
CA LEU A 253 -4.27 -12.09 20.52
C LEU A 253 -3.27 -13.22 20.24
N PRO A 254 -3.69 -14.34 19.63
CA PRO A 254 -2.78 -15.44 19.27
C PRO A 254 -1.58 -14.98 18.43
N ALA A 255 -1.80 -14.12 17.44
CA ALA A 255 -0.73 -13.52 16.64
C ALA A 255 0.29 -12.76 17.52
N THR A 256 -0.18 -11.94 18.46
CA THR A 256 0.69 -11.22 19.42
C THR A 256 1.49 -12.19 20.29
N ARG A 257 0.89 -13.28 20.77
CA ARG A 257 1.61 -14.33 21.50
C ARG A 257 2.68 -15.00 20.63
N GLY A 258 2.42 -15.17 19.33
CA GLY A 258 3.39 -15.68 18.35
C GLY A 258 4.62 -14.78 18.18
N TYR A 259 4.40 -13.45 18.11
CA TYR A 259 5.49 -12.46 18.12
C TYR A 259 6.31 -12.56 19.40
N VAL A 260 5.66 -12.64 20.57
CA VAL A 260 6.35 -12.73 21.86
C VAL A 260 7.13 -14.04 22.02
N LEU A 261 6.57 -15.19 21.61
CA LEU A 261 7.30 -16.47 21.65
C LEU A 261 8.56 -16.43 20.78
N THR A 262 8.45 -15.83 19.59
CA THR A 262 9.60 -15.65 18.68
C THR A 262 10.62 -14.68 19.26
N ALA A 263 10.17 -13.60 19.91
CA ALA A 263 11.03 -12.65 20.60
C ALA A 263 11.79 -13.31 21.76
N LEU A 264 11.12 -14.10 22.60
CA LEU A 264 11.77 -14.87 23.68
C LEU A 264 12.81 -15.83 23.13
N MET A 265 12.51 -16.52 22.02
CA MET A 265 13.47 -17.40 21.36
C MET A 265 14.70 -16.61 20.89
N LYS A 266 14.51 -15.44 20.28
CA LYS A 266 15.59 -14.54 19.85
C LYS A 266 16.41 -13.94 21.01
N LEU A 267 15.76 -13.63 22.13
CA LEU A 267 16.43 -13.12 23.33
C LEU A 267 17.34 -14.18 23.97
N SER A 268 17.00 -15.46 23.85
CA SER A 268 17.81 -16.54 24.41
C SER A 268 19.25 -16.58 23.86
N THR A 269 19.48 -16.07 22.64
CA THR A 269 20.82 -15.99 22.03
C THR A 269 21.49 -14.66 22.25
N ARG A 270 20.72 -13.57 22.39
CA ARG A 270 21.21 -12.20 22.47
C ARG A 270 21.55 -11.78 23.90
N LEU A 271 20.76 -12.22 24.88
CA LEU A 271 20.96 -11.88 26.29
C LEU A 271 21.67 -13.03 27.01
N PRO A 272 22.64 -12.73 27.90
CA PRO A 272 23.24 -13.72 28.80
C PRO A 272 22.31 -14.08 29.98
N GLY A 273 20.99 -13.97 29.80
CA GLY A 273 19.97 -14.16 30.84
C GLY A 273 19.56 -15.63 31.05
N ASP A 274 18.54 -15.82 31.90
CA ASP A 274 18.02 -17.12 32.31
C ASP A 274 17.33 -17.90 31.17
N ASN A 275 18.14 -18.53 30.33
CA ASN A 275 17.69 -19.43 29.26
C ASN A 275 16.77 -20.57 29.76
N ASN A 276 16.90 -20.95 31.03
CA ASN A 276 16.03 -21.94 31.66
C ASN A 276 14.60 -21.43 31.84
N ARG A 277 14.40 -20.14 32.19
CA ARG A 277 13.06 -19.53 32.26
C ARG A 277 12.39 -19.52 30.88
N ILE A 278 13.11 -19.05 29.87
CA ILE A 278 12.61 -19.03 28.48
C ILE A 278 12.19 -20.44 28.04
N ARG A 279 13.02 -21.45 28.31
CA ARG A 279 12.71 -22.85 28.01
C ARG A 279 11.44 -23.33 28.73
N GLN A 280 11.25 -22.99 30.00
CA GLN A 280 10.04 -23.35 30.75
C GLN A 280 8.79 -22.73 30.13
N VAL A 281 8.83 -21.44 29.80
CA VAL A 281 7.71 -20.73 29.15
C VAL A 281 7.37 -21.40 27.81
N VAL A 282 8.35 -21.63 26.95
CA VAL A 282 8.16 -22.29 25.65
C VAL A 282 7.63 -23.72 25.81
N SER A 283 8.03 -24.45 26.85
CA SER A 283 7.52 -25.80 27.13
C SER A 283 6.02 -25.81 27.47
N ILE A 284 5.51 -24.77 28.14
CA ILE A 284 4.08 -24.66 28.50
C ILE A 284 3.23 -24.49 27.22
N TYR A 285 3.73 -23.74 26.24
CA TYR A 285 3.01 -23.50 24.98
C TYR A 285 3.01 -24.71 24.03
N GLY A 286 3.79 -25.77 24.30
CA GLY A 286 3.79 -27.00 23.51
C GLY A 286 2.47 -27.80 23.59
N SER A 287 1.61 -27.51 24.56
CA SER A 287 0.26 -28.08 24.70
C SER A 287 -0.84 -27.03 24.50
N CYS A 288 -0.54 -25.91 23.83
CA CYS A 288 -1.55 -24.90 23.49
C CYS A 288 -2.57 -25.45 22.47
N LEU A 289 -3.80 -24.94 22.53
CA LEU A 289 -4.87 -25.28 21.58
C LEU A 289 -4.67 -24.63 20.20
N ASP A 290 -3.96 -23.50 20.15
CA ASP A 290 -3.65 -22.81 18.90
C ASP A 290 -2.53 -23.55 18.15
N VAL A 291 -2.81 -23.97 16.92
CA VAL A 291 -1.92 -24.79 16.10
C VAL A 291 -0.60 -24.06 15.81
N GLU A 292 -0.64 -22.75 15.54
CA GLU A 292 0.54 -21.97 15.19
C GLU A 292 1.46 -21.79 16.41
N LEU A 293 0.88 -21.47 17.57
CA LEU A 293 1.63 -21.35 18.83
C LEU A 293 2.21 -22.69 19.26
N GLN A 294 1.42 -23.77 19.14
CA GLN A 294 1.85 -25.12 19.46
C GLN A 294 3.02 -25.55 18.58
N GLN A 295 2.90 -25.36 17.26
CA GLN A 295 3.95 -25.72 16.31
C GLN A 295 5.26 -24.99 16.65
N ARG A 296 5.22 -23.67 16.81
CA ARG A 296 6.41 -22.88 17.19
C ARG A 296 7.02 -23.37 18.49
N ALA A 297 6.20 -23.60 19.51
CA ALA A 297 6.68 -24.06 20.81
C ALA A 297 7.38 -25.42 20.73
N VAL A 298 6.84 -26.38 19.98
CA VAL A 298 7.44 -27.70 19.80
C VAL A 298 8.76 -27.62 19.02
N GLU A 299 8.82 -26.82 17.95
CA GLU A 299 10.04 -26.59 17.17
C GLU A 299 11.13 -25.91 18.01
N TYR A 300 10.79 -24.87 18.75
CA TYR A 300 11.70 -24.18 19.67
C TYR A 300 12.19 -25.10 20.80
N ASN A 301 11.32 -25.96 21.35
CA ASN A 301 11.74 -26.97 22.33
C ASN A 301 12.72 -28.00 21.74
N ALA A 302 12.53 -28.41 20.49
CA ALA A 302 13.47 -29.28 19.79
C ALA A 302 14.84 -28.61 19.60
N LEU A 303 14.85 -27.32 19.26
CA LEU A 303 16.05 -26.50 19.16
C LEU A 303 16.81 -26.46 20.49
N PHE A 304 16.12 -26.18 21.61
CA PHE A 304 16.72 -26.15 22.95
C PHE A 304 17.26 -27.50 23.45
N ARG A 305 16.68 -28.63 23.03
CA ARG A 305 17.05 -29.96 23.54
C ARG A 305 18.11 -30.65 22.69
N LYS A 306 17.97 -30.62 21.36
CA LYS A 306 18.81 -31.42 20.43
C LYS A 306 19.85 -30.58 19.70
N TYR A 307 19.55 -29.31 19.45
CA TYR A 307 20.29 -28.50 18.47
C TYR A 307 20.72 -27.14 19.05
N ASP A 308 21.05 -27.09 20.34
CA ASP A 308 21.42 -25.84 21.02
C ASP A 308 22.63 -25.15 20.36
N TYR A 309 23.57 -25.94 19.83
CA TYR A 309 24.74 -25.43 19.10
C TYR A 309 24.39 -24.69 17.79
N MET A 310 23.24 -24.95 17.17
CA MET A 310 22.79 -24.25 15.94
C MET A 310 21.92 -23.03 16.25
N ARG A 311 21.48 -22.87 17.50
CA ARG A 311 20.51 -21.85 17.90
C ARG A 311 20.99 -20.44 17.59
N ALA A 312 22.27 -20.14 17.86
CA ALA A 312 22.87 -18.83 17.59
C ALA A 312 22.87 -18.49 16.08
N ALA A 313 23.23 -19.46 15.23
CA ALA A 313 23.31 -19.27 13.78
C ALA A 313 21.93 -19.12 13.11
N ILE A 314 20.90 -19.80 13.63
CA ILE A 314 19.54 -19.73 13.07
C ILE A 314 18.84 -18.42 13.47
N LEU A 315 19.15 -17.88 14.65
CA LEU A 315 18.46 -16.72 15.25
C LEU A 315 19.23 -15.41 15.09
N GLU A 316 20.07 -15.31 14.07
CA GLU A 316 20.73 -14.07 13.66
C GLU A 316 19.73 -12.99 13.25
N LYS A 317 20.19 -11.75 13.13
CA LYS A 317 19.34 -10.60 12.77
C LYS A 317 18.77 -10.80 11.36
N MET A 318 17.48 -10.53 11.19
CA MET A 318 16.84 -10.71 9.88
C MET A 318 17.45 -9.77 8.82
N PRO A 319 17.62 -10.24 7.57
CA PRO A 319 18.00 -9.38 6.46
C PRO A 319 16.97 -8.27 6.23
N LEU A 320 17.43 -7.11 5.77
CA LEU A 320 16.56 -5.99 5.46
C LEU A 320 15.80 -6.26 4.17
N VAL A 321 14.48 -6.14 4.22
CA VAL A 321 13.62 -6.15 3.03
C VAL A 321 13.62 -4.73 2.47
N GLU A 322 14.40 -4.50 1.40
CA GLU A 322 14.37 -3.23 0.69
C GLU A 322 13.00 -3.05 0.02
N ARG A 323 12.31 -1.95 0.35
CA ARG A 323 11.14 -1.49 -0.41
C ARG A 323 11.69 -1.13 -1.78
N GLY A 324 11.27 -1.82 -2.85
CA GLY A 324 11.75 -1.59 -4.22
C GLY A 324 11.89 -0.10 -4.52
N GLY A 325 13.14 0.39 -4.49
CA GLY A 325 13.46 1.80 -4.54
C GLY A 325 13.37 2.30 -5.97
N ARG A 326 12.37 3.14 -6.26
CA ARG A 326 12.40 4.03 -7.42
C ARG A 326 11.54 5.29 -7.30
N GLN A 327 11.23 5.74 -6.09
CA GLN A 327 10.41 6.95 -5.91
C GLN A 327 10.94 7.96 -4.88
N VAL A 328 11.95 7.64 -4.08
CA VAL A 328 12.43 8.55 -3.02
C VAL A 328 13.78 9.19 -3.37
N ASP A 329 14.60 8.56 -4.22
CA ASP A 329 15.92 9.10 -4.59
C ASP A 329 15.89 10.05 -5.81
N GLU A 330 14.84 10.03 -6.64
CA GLU A 330 14.73 10.97 -7.77
C GLU A 330 14.40 12.41 -7.31
N GLU A 331 13.62 12.60 -6.21
CA GLU A 331 13.28 13.93 -5.71
C GLU A 331 14.45 14.64 -4.97
N ALA A 332 15.41 13.86 -4.45
CA ALA A 332 16.59 14.40 -3.78
C ALA A 332 17.73 14.80 -4.74
N GLU A 333 17.76 14.21 -5.94
CA GLU A 333 18.70 14.57 -7.01
C GLU A 333 18.16 15.74 -7.86
N GLU A 334 16.85 15.80 -8.14
CA GLU A 334 16.24 16.92 -8.90
C GLU A 334 16.38 18.29 -8.21
N SER A 335 16.48 18.30 -6.88
CA SER A 335 16.65 19.54 -6.09
C SER A 335 18.11 20.03 -6.02
N LYS A 336 19.09 19.23 -6.44
CA LYS A 336 20.50 19.63 -6.55
C LYS A 336 20.93 19.95 -7.99
N GLU A 337 20.33 19.32 -8.99
CA GLU A 337 20.66 19.59 -10.40
C GLU A 337 20.08 20.90 -10.95
N ALA A 338 18.98 21.42 -10.38
CA ALA A 338 18.38 22.69 -10.77
C ALA A 338 19.25 23.94 -10.46
N ALA A 339 20.32 23.80 -9.66
CA ALA A 339 21.20 24.90 -9.25
C ALA A 339 22.51 25.01 -10.05
N GLN A 340 22.79 24.11 -11.02
CA GLN A 340 24.08 24.08 -11.74
C GLN A 340 24.00 24.11 -13.27
N LEU A 341 22.81 24.19 -13.88
CA LEU A 341 22.67 24.25 -15.34
C LEU A 341 22.32 25.66 -15.83
N SER A 342 23.27 26.58 -15.69
CA SER A 342 23.27 27.86 -16.40
C SER A 342 24.66 28.22 -16.92
N GLU A 343 25.30 27.33 -17.68
CA GLU A 343 26.30 27.71 -18.68
C GLU A 343 26.61 26.56 -19.66
N ALA A 344 26.72 26.92 -20.94
CA ALA A 344 27.22 26.16 -22.10
C ALA A 344 26.27 25.22 -22.89
N ALA A 345 26.41 25.34 -24.22
CA ALA A 345 25.58 24.82 -25.31
C ALA A 345 25.86 23.33 -25.68
N PRO A 346 25.06 22.70 -26.57
CA PRO A 346 24.87 21.25 -26.60
C PRO A 346 25.75 20.51 -27.62
N VAL A 347 26.12 19.25 -27.30
CA VAL A 347 26.37 18.19 -28.28
C VAL A 347 25.81 16.86 -27.74
N SER A 348 25.14 16.15 -28.65
CA SER A 348 24.44 14.86 -28.62
C SER A 348 25.00 13.69 -27.80
N THR A 349 24.10 12.91 -27.17
CA THR A 349 23.92 11.43 -27.35
C THR A 349 22.70 10.90 -26.56
N GLU A 350 21.79 10.18 -27.25
CA GLU A 350 20.78 9.23 -26.71
C GLU A 350 21.48 7.95 -26.17
N PRO A 351 20.88 7.04 -25.32
CA PRO A 351 19.66 6.28 -25.67
C PRO A 351 18.77 5.65 -24.54
N GLN A 352 17.64 5.04 -24.97
CA GLN A 352 16.95 3.83 -24.45
C GLN A 352 15.50 3.91 -23.91
N ALA A 353 14.95 5.08 -23.58
CA ALA A 353 13.54 5.18 -23.18
C ALA A 353 12.55 5.16 -24.38
N SER A 354 13.03 5.44 -25.59
CA SER A 354 12.22 5.62 -26.80
C SER A 354 11.52 4.35 -27.31
N LYS A 355 12.05 3.15 -27.05
CA LYS A 355 11.53 1.89 -27.64
C LYS A 355 10.31 1.28 -26.95
N LEU A 356 9.92 1.72 -25.75
CA LEU A 356 8.68 1.28 -25.09
C LEU A 356 7.47 2.14 -25.49
N LEU A 357 7.71 3.41 -25.83
CA LEU A 357 6.67 4.32 -26.31
C LEU A 357 6.13 3.90 -27.69
N ASP A 358 7.02 3.40 -28.56
CA ASP A 358 6.67 2.84 -29.88
C ASP A 358 5.70 1.63 -29.81
N LEU A 359 5.69 0.88 -28.70
CA LEU A 359 4.79 -0.27 -28.54
C LEU A 359 3.36 0.15 -28.14
N LEU A 360 3.22 1.29 -27.46
CA LEU A 360 1.93 1.83 -27.02
C LEU A 360 1.23 2.60 -28.15
N ASP A 361 1.99 3.29 -29.02
CA ASP A 361 1.44 4.08 -30.12
C ASP A 361 0.83 3.24 -31.26
N LEU A 362 1.20 1.96 -31.38
CA LEU A 362 0.64 1.04 -32.40
C LEU A 362 -0.70 0.40 -32.00
N LEU A 363 -1.17 0.58 -30.76
CA LEU A 363 -2.47 0.06 -30.30
C LEU A 363 -3.65 1.02 -30.56
N ASP A 364 -3.37 2.30 -30.90
CA ASP A 364 -4.37 3.37 -31.04
C ASP A 364 -4.68 3.75 -32.53
N GLY A 365 -4.45 2.85 -33.48
CA GLY A 365 -4.79 3.09 -34.91
C GLY A 365 -6.29 2.96 -35.24
N PRO A 366 -6.85 3.77 -36.16
CA PRO A 366 -8.28 3.74 -36.48
C PRO A 366 -8.60 2.56 -37.40
N SER A 367 -9.35 1.58 -36.90
CA SER A 367 -9.90 0.49 -37.71
C SER A 367 -11.15 0.95 -38.47
N GLY A 368 -11.00 1.17 -39.78
CA GLY A 368 -12.10 1.33 -40.73
C GLY A 368 -12.38 0.02 -41.48
N ASP A 369 -13.68 -0.27 -41.64
CA ASP A 369 -14.36 -1.25 -42.50
C ASP A 369 -13.91 -2.72 -42.48
N ALA A 370 -14.80 -3.60 -41.99
CA ALA A 370 -15.52 -4.55 -42.87
C ALA A 370 -16.47 -5.50 -42.09
N GLN A 371 -17.75 -5.43 -42.46
CA GLN A 371 -18.68 -6.52 -42.78
C GLN A 371 -19.21 -7.51 -41.70
N HIS A 372 -20.54 -7.49 -41.63
CA HIS A 372 -21.50 -8.47 -41.07
C HIS A 372 -21.26 -9.94 -41.49
N PRO A 373 -21.74 -10.89 -40.66
CA PRO A 373 -22.67 -11.93 -41.15
C PRO A 373 -23.98 -12.04 -40.32
N PRO A 374 -24.98 -12.87 -40.74
CA PRO A 374 -26.41 -12.69 -40.47
C PRO A 374 -26.95 -13.46 -39.26
N PRO A 375 -28.21 -13.21 -38.83
CA PRO A 375 -28.85 -13.93 -37.73
C PRO A 375 -29.54 -15.22 -38.20
N LEU A 376 -29.58 -16.24 -37.35
CA LEU A 376 -30.46 -17.41 -37.49
C LEU A 376 -31.40 -17.47 -36.28
N ASP A 377 -32.69 -17.49 -36.61
CA ASP A 377 -33.85 -17.47 -35.73
C ASP A 377 -34.10 -18.81 -34.98
N PRO A 378 -34.99 -18.80 -33.97
CA PRO A 378 -35.16 -19.87 -32.97
C PRO A 378 -36.29 -20.85 -33.31
N SER A 379 -36.40 -21.97 -32.56
CA SER A 379 -37.66 -22.63 -32.08
C SER A 379 -37.41 -24.10 -31.64
N PRO A 380 -38.39 -24.85 -31.08
CA PRO A 380 -38.93 -24.68 -29.71
C PRO A 380 -39.20 -26.02 -28.96
N GLY A 381 -39.53 -25.94 -27.67
CA GLY A 381 -40.28 -26.97 -26.91
C GLY A 381 -39.40 -28.02 -26.20
N VAL A 382 -39.72 -28.56 -25.02
CA VAL A 382 -41.02 -28.78 -24.36
C VAL A 382 -40.81 -29.04 -22.85
N ALA A 383 -41.72 -28.45 -22.06
CA ALA A 383 -42.38 -28.87 -20.81
C ALA A 383 -41.62 -29.31 -19.52
N LEU A 384 -41.95 -28.54 -18.47
CA LEU A 384 -42.58 -28.93 -17.18
C LEU A 384 -41.90 -29.98 -16.29
N GLY A 385 -41.38 -29.49 -15.16
CA GLY A 385 -41.12 -30.26 -13.94
C GLY A 385 -40.95 -29.32 -12.75
N HIS A 386 -42.04 -29.15 -12.00
CA HIS A 386 -42.17 -28.32 -10.80
C HIS A 386 -41.35 -28.83 -9.59
N LEU A 387 -41.02 -27.88 -8.70
CA LEU A 387 -40.78 -28.01 -7.26
C LEU A 387 -39.42 -28.58 -6.80
N LEU A 388 -38.54 -27.69 -6.32
CA LEU A 388 -38.15 -27.57 -4.90
C LEU A 388 -37.13 -26.42 -4.77
N ASP A 389 -37.49 -25.43 -3.95
CA ASP A 389 -36.69 -24.25 -3.63
C ASP A 389 -35.80 -24.56 -2.41
N LEU A 390 -34.48 -24.53 -2.63
CA LEU A 390 -33.42 -24.62 -1.62
C LEU A 390 -32.29 -23.68 -2.09
N PRO A 391 -31.67 -22.86 -1.22
CA PRO A 391 -30.68 -21.88 -1.64
C PRO A 391 -29.43 -22.61 -2.15
N CYS A 392 -29.28 -22.65 -3.48
CA CYS A 392 -28.13 -23.25 -4.14
C CYS A 392 -27.00 -22.21 -4.19
N GLU A 393 -25.89 -22.55 -3.56
CA GLU A 393 -24.59 -21.88 -3.70
C GLU A 393 -24.25 -21.73 -5.20
N PRO A 394 -23.79 -20.55 -5.67
CA PRO A 394 -23.53 -20.35 -7.09
C PRO A 394 -22.48 -21.34 -7.59
N PRO A 395 -22.67 -21.96 -8.77
CA PRO A 395 -21.75 -22.98 -9.28
C PRO A 395 -20.35 -22.40 -9.48
N PRO A 396 -19.28 -23.22 -9.31
CA PRO A 396 -17.92 -22.80 -9.61
C PRO A 396 -17.82 -22.42 -11.10
N LEU A 397 -17.22 -21.24 -11.35
CA LEU A 397 -16.90 -20.76 -12.70
C LEU A 397 -16.10 -21.82 -13.46
N ALA A 398 -16.46 -22.07 -14.72
CA ALA A 398 -15.77 -23.04 -15.57
C ALA A 398 -14.26 -22.72 -15.69
N PRO A 399 -13.36 -23.72 -15.65
CA PRO A 399 -11.93 -23.51 -15.77
C PRO A 399 -11.56 -22.97 -17.17
N ILE A 400 -10.76 -21.91 -17.20
CA ILE A 400 -10.28 -21.28 -18.44
C ILE A 400 -9.23 -22.19 -19.10
N PRO A 401 -9.34 -22.53 -20.40
CA PRO A 401 -8.39 -23.41 -21.06
C PRO A 401 -7.01 -22.74 -21.23
N ASN A 402 -5.94 -23.53 -21.10
CA ASN A 402 -4.57 -23.07 -21.37
C ASN A 402 -4.39 -22.80 -22.87
N LEU A 403 -3.59 -21.80 -23.21
CA LEU A 403 -3.35 -21.37 -24.59
C LEU A 403 -1.85 -21.45 -24.93
N ARG A 404 -1.50 -22.22 -25.95
CA ARG A 404 -0.16 -22.14 -26.55
C ARG A 404 -0.12 -20.95 -27.50
N VAL A 405 0.81 -20.03 -27.29
CA VAL A 405 0.87 -18.77 -28.05
C VAL A 405 2.15 -18.62 -28.87
N PHE A 406 3.15 -19.46 -28.63
CA PHE A 406 4.41 -19.41 -29.37
C PHE A 406 5.05 -20.79 -29.46
N GLU A 407 5.58 -21.12 -30.64
CA GLU A 407 6.42 -22.30 -30.87
C GLU A 407 7.41 -22.03 -32.01
N ARG A 408 8.72 -22.01 -31.69
CA ARG A 408 9.76 -21.84 -32.71
C ARG A 408 11.05 -22.52 -32.30
N LYS A 409 11.64 -23.31 -33.22
CA LYS A 409 12.93 -24.00 -33.05
C LYS A 409 13.03 -24.79 -31.72
N GLY A 410 11.92 -25.36 -31.24
CA GLY A 410 11.86 -26.14 -30.00
C GLY A 410 11.50 -25.34 -28.73
N VAL A 411 11.48 -24.00 -28.78
CA VAL A 411 11.01 -23.15 -27.67
C VAL A 411 9.49 -23.00 -27.78
N GLN A 412 8.78 -23.34 -26.70
CA GLN A 412 7.32 -23.25 -26.61
C GLN A 412 6.89 -22.36 -25.44
N LEU A 413 5.92 -21.47 -25.67
CA LEU A 413 5.32 -20.60 -24.66
C LEU A 413 3.84 -20.90 -24.50
N ASN A 414 3.45 -21.26 -23.28
CA ASN A 414 2.08 -21.58 -22.89
C ASN A 414 1.59 -20.57 -21.85
N LEU A 415 0.33 -20.16 -21.96
CA LEU A 415 -0.37 -19.30 -21.02
C LEU A 415 -1.42 -20.13 -20.27
N SER A 416 -1.41 -20.06 -18.94
CA SER A 416 -2.52 -20.55 -18.11
C SER A 416 -3.19 -19.38 -17.40
N PHE A 417 -4.50 -19.50 -17.17
CA PHE A 417 -5.34 -18.40 -16.71
C PHE A 417 -6.06 -18.79 -15.41
N ILE A 418 -5.94 -17.95 -14.39
CA ILE A 418 -6.61 -18.14 -13.10
C ILE A 418 -7.30 -16.83 -12.71
N ARG A 419 -8.58 -16.92 -12.32
CA ARG A 419 -9.31 -15.81 -11.71
C ARG A 419 -9.44 -16.08 -10.21
N PRO A 420 -8.83 -15.27 -9.33
CA PRO A 420 -8.93 -15.46 -7.89
C PRO A 420 -10.38 -15.31 -7.39
N PRO A 421 -10.86 -16.18 -6.49
CA PRO A 421 -12.16 -16.00 -5.86
C PRO A 421 -12.20 -14.69 -5.09
N GLY A 422 -13.26 -13.90 -5.25
CA GLY A 422 -13.46 -12.62 -4.55
C GLY A 422 -12.98 -11.36 -5.32
N THR A 423 -12.29 -11.49 -6.47
CA THR A 423 -11.91 -10.33 -7.29
C THR A 423 -12.18 -10.58 -8.80
N PRO A 424 -13.43 -10.39 -9.26
CA PRO A 424 -13.81 -10.74 -10.64
C PRO A 424 -13.10 -9.90 -11.71
N ALA A 425 -12.57 -8.74 -11.36
CA ALA A 425 -11.82 -7.86 -12.26
C ALA A 425 -10.34 -8.25 -12.44
N LEU A 426 -9.81 -9.18 -11.63
CA LEU A 426 -8.39 -9.57 -11.67
C LEU A 426 -8.20 -10.90 -12.42
N LEU A 427 -7.34 -10.89 -13.43
CA LEU A 427 -6.90 -12.06 -14.18
C LEU A 427 -5.40 -12.31 -13.90
N LEU A 428 -5.07 -13.52 -13.50
CA LEU A 428 -3.68 -14.00 -13.38
C LEU A 428 -3.35 -14.84 -14.60
N ILE A 429 -2.31 -14.46 -15.34
CA ILE A 429 -1.78 -15.22 -16.47
C ILE A 429 -0.40 -15.75 -16.08
N THR A 430 -0.25 -17.06 -15.98
CA THR A 430 1.06 -17.69 -15.78
C THR A 430 1.63 -18.07 -17.13
N VAL A 431 2.72 -17.40 -17.52
CA VAL A 431 3.52 -17.74 -18.69
C VAL A 431 4.45 -18.87 -18.33
N THR A 432 4.44 -19.95 -19.09
CA THR A 432 5.36 -21.09 -18.95
C THR A 432 6.13 -21.29 -20.24
N VAL A 433 7.45 -21.27 -20.17
CA VAL A 433 8.35 -21.42 -21.31
C VAL A 433 9.14 -22.71 -21.17
N THR A 434 9.10 -23.53 -22.20
CA THR A 434 9.82 -24.81 -22.28
C THR A 434 10.70 -24.84 -23.52
N ASN A 435 11.82 -25.54 -23.44
CA ASN A 435 12.74 -25.69 -24.56
C ASN A 435 13.04 -27.17 -24.82
N SER A 436 12.63 -27.65 -26.00
CA SER A 436 12.87 -29.02 -26.48
C SER A 436 14.06 -29.11 -27.44
N SER A 437 14.78 -28.01 -27.68
CA SER A 437 15.95 -27.98 -28.55
C SER A 437 17.18 -28.63 -27.88
N GLY A 438 18.24 -28.83 -28.66
CA GLY A 438 19.52 -29.38 -28.18
C GLY A 438 20.47 -28.37 -27.53
N GLY A 439 20.08 -27.11 -27.36
CA GLY A 439 20.92 -26.07 -26.75
C GLY A 439 20.12 -25.13 -25.85
N ASP A 440 20.75 -24.65 -24.79
CA ASP A 440 20.09 -23.78 -23.81
C ASP A 440 19.72 -22.43 -24.43
N VAL A 441 18.60 -21.87 -23.98
CA VAL A 441 18.16 -20.53 -24.34
C VAL A 441 18.49 -19.58 -23.20
N THR A 442 19.42 -18.66 -23.41
CA THR A 442 19.92 -17.73 -22.38
C THR A 442 19.37 -16.32 -22.57
N HIS A 443 19.41 -15.52 -21.50
CA HIS A 443 18.90 -14.14 -21.47
C HIS A 443 17.46 -14.02 -21.96
N PHE A 444 16.62 -14.97 -21.57
CA PHE A 444 15.21 -14.96 -21.92
C PHE A 444 14.47 -13.86 -21.15
N ILE A 445 13.86 -12.94 -21.90
CA ILE A 445 13.04 -11.84 -21.38
C ILE A 445 11.69 -11.86 -22.09
N CYS A 446 10.61 -11.92 -21.30
CA CYS A 446 9.25 -11.79 -21.79
C CYS A 446 8.63 -10.49 -21.25
N GLN A 447 8.20 -9.63 -22.17
CA GLN A 447 7.46 -8.40 -21.90
C GLN A 447 6.05 -8.51 -22.47
N ALA A 448 5.09 -7.84 -21.85
CA ALA A 448 3.72 -7.79 -22.34
C ALA A 448 3.19 -6.36 -22.35
N ALA A 449 2.23 -6.11 -23.23
CA ALA A 449 1.46 -4.87 -23.31
C ALA A 449 -0.03 -5.19 -23.47
N VAL A 450 -0.86 -4.33 -22.88
CA VAL A 450 -2.34 -4.39 -22.91
C VAL A 450 -2.90 -2.99 -23.19
N PRO A 451 -4.16 -2.84 -23.65
CA PRO A 451 -4.78 -1.54 -23.85
C PRO A 451 -4.82 -0.69 -22.58
N LYS A 452 -4.85 0.65 -22.72
CA LYS A 452 -4.87 1.62 -21.61
C LYS A 452 -6.03 1.44 -20.62
N SER A 453 -7.09 0.73 -21.01
CA SER A 453 -8.23 0.38 -20.15
C SER A 453 -7.91 -0.70 -19.11
N PHE A 454 -6.75 -1.36 -19.21
CA PHE A 454 -6.29 -2.41 -18.31
C PHE A 454 -5.07 -1.92 -17.52
N GLN A 455 -4.89 -2.45 -16.31
CA GLN A 455 -3.65 -2.28 -15.56
C GLN A 455 -2.86 -3.59 -15.62
N LEU A 456 -1.64 -3.55 -16.13
CA LEU A 456 -0.74 -4.70 -16.23
C LEU A 456 0.42 -4.56 -15.26
N GLN A 457 0.63 -5.59 -14.45
CA GLN A 457 1.80 -5.72 -13.58
C GLN A 457 2.49 -7.07 -13.87
N LEU A 458 3.76 -7.00 -14.28
CA LEU A 458 4.61 -8.16 -14.56
C LEU A 458 5.40 -8.52 -13.30
N GLN A 459 5.37 -9.78 -12.87
CA GLN A 459 6.28 -10.27 -11.83
C GLN A 459 7.63 -10.69 -12.42
N VAL A 460 8.63 -10.80 -11.55
CA VAL A 460 9.97 -11.27 -11.90
C VAL A 460 9.87 -12.73 -12.40
N PRO A 461 10.51 -13.09 -13.52
CA PRO A 461 10.53 -14.48 -13.99
C PRO A 461 11.33 -15.38 -13.03
N SER A 462 11.02 -16.68 -13.04
CA SER A 462 11.73 -17.67 -12.19
C SER A 462 13.20 -17.86 -12.56
N GLY A 463 13.64 -17.35 -13.71
CA GLY A 463 15.02 -17.40 -14.18
C GLY A 463 15.16 -16.73 -15.55
N ASP A 464 16.37 -16.73 -16.09
CA ASP A 464 16.73 -16.12 -17.38
C ASP A 464 17.26 -17.13 -18.42
N THR A 465 17.38 -18.41 -18.03
CA THR A 465 17.94 -19.48 -18.87
C THR A 465 16.97 -20.68 -18.93
N VAL A 466 16.47 -21.01 -20.14
CA VAL A 466 15.58 -22.17 -20.38
C VAL A 466 16.45 -23.35 -20.83
N PRO A 467 16.60 -24.41 -20.02
CA PRO A 467 17.48 -25.53 -20.34
C PRO A 467 17.00 -26.34 -21.55
N ALA A 468 17.95 -26.92 -22.29
CA ALA A 468 17.71 -27.82 -23.41
C ALA A 468 16.96 -29.11 -23.01
N GLN A 469 16.47 -29.85 -24.01
CA GLN A 469 15.92 -31.20 -23.87
C GLN A 469 14.75 -31.36 -22.88
N GLY A 470 13.93 -30.32 -22.71
CA GLY A 470 12.75 -30.36 -21.84
C GLY A 470 13.09 -30.27 -20.35
N GLY A 471 14.18 -29.59 -20.00
CA GLY A 471 14.51 -29.27 -18.61
C GLY A 471 13.48 -28.35 -17.93
N LEU A 472 13.81 -27.88 -16.73
CA LEU A 472 12.91 -27.08 -15.90
C LEU A 472 12.40 -25.83 -16.66
N PRO A 473 11.07 -25.63 -16.75
CA PRO A 473 10.52 -24.47 -17.45
C PRO A 473 10.77 -23.18 -16.67
N ILE A 474 10.84 -22.06 -17.41
CA ILE A 474 10.76 -20.73 -16.80
C ILE A 474 9.30 -20.33 -16.70
N THR A 475 8.90 -19.82 -15.54
CA THR A 475 7.56 -19.27 -15.33
C THR A 475 7.61 -17.78 -15.00
N GLN A 476 6.66 -17.01 -15.52
CA GLN A 476 6.48 -15.59 -15.19
C GLN A 476 5.00 -15.27 -14.99
N LEU A 477 4.64 -14.57 -13.92
CA LEU A 477 3.24 -14.24 -13.61
C LEU A 477 2.90 -12.82 -14.08
N PHE A 478 1.80 -12.70 -14.83
CA PHE A 478 1.21 -11.42 -15.21
C PHE A 478 -0.08 -11.19 -14.44
N ARG A 479 -0.21 -10.03 -13.80
CA ARG A 479 -1.43 -9.58 -13.12
C ARG A 479 -2.10 -8.53 -13.99
N ILE A 480 -3.30 -8.84 -14.49
CA ILE A 480 -4.07 -7.94 -15.35
C ILE A 480 -5.37 -7.58 -14.65
N LEU A 481 -5.59 -6.29 -14.42
CA LEU A 481 -6.84 -5.75 -13.88
C LEU A 481 -7.70 -5.20 -15.02
N ASN A 482 -8.93 -5.69 -15.13
CA ASN A 482 -9.94 -5.28 -16.12
C ASN A 482 -11.19 -4.72 -15.40
N PRO A 483 -11.19 -3.44 -14.99
CA PRO A 483 -12.34 -2.87 -14.29
C PRO A 483 -13.59 -2.73 -15.17
N ASN A 484 -13.43 -2.63 -16.51
CA ASN A 484 -14.50 -2.29 -17.43
C ASN A 484 -15.06 -3.48 -18.23
N LYS A 485 -14.64 -4.71 -17.92
CA LYS A 485 -14.97 -5.94 -18.68
C LYS A 485 -14.75 -5.80 -20.20
N ALA A 486 -13.75 -5.01 -20.59
CA ALA A 486 -13.40 -4.81 -21.99
C ALA A 486 -12.72 -6.08 -22.56
N PRO A 487 -12.80 -6.35 -23.87
CA PRO A 487 -12.10 -7.49 -24.48
C PRO A 487 -10.59 -7.36 -24.32
N LEU A 488 -9.94 -8.42 -23.83
CA LEU A 488 -8.50 -8.44 -23.60
C LEU A 488 -7.74 -8.60 -24.93
N ARG A 489 -6.82 -7.68 -25.22
CA ARG A 489 -5.81 -7.82 -26.28
C ARG A 489 -4.44 -7.85 -25.64
N LEU A 490 -3.67 -8.89 -25.89
CA LEU A 490 -2.36 -9.10 -25.27
C LEU A 490 -1.28 -9.15 -26.35
N LYS A 491 -0.31 -8.24 -26.27
CA LYS A 491 0.85 -8.22 -27.17
C LYS A 491 2.09 -8.63 -26.39
N LEU A 492 2.82 -9.64 -26.87
CA LEU A 492 4.01 -10.16 -26.22
C LEU A 492 5.26 -9.78 -27.01
N ARG A 493 6.34 -9.48 -26.29
CA ARG A 493 7.69 -9.31 -26.83
C ARG A 493 8.64 -10.26 -26.13
N LEU A 494 9.22 -11.16 -26.90
CA LEU A 494 10.22 -12.13 -26.44
C LEU A 494 11.60 -11.71 -26.93
N THR A 495 12.58 -11.72 -26.05
CA THR A 495 13.99 -11.52 -26.40
C THR A 495 14.80 -12.65 -25.78
N TYR A 496 15.58 -13.37 -26.57
CA TYR A 496 16.37 -14.51 -26.08
C TYR A 496 17.54 -14.84 -26.99
N ASN A 497 18.57 -15.50 -26.46
CA ASN A 497 19.69 -16.02 -27.21
C ASN A 497 19.55 -17.53 -27.38
N HIS A 498 19.64 -18.03 -28.61
CA HIS A 498 19.55 -19.46 -28.91
C HIS A 498 20.59 -19.84 -29.96
N PHE A 499 21.43 -20.84 -29.67
CA PHE A 499 22.55 -21.26 -30.54
C PHE A 499 23.47 -20.10 -30.96
N GLY A 500 23.74 -19.16 -30.03
CA GLY A 500 24.60 -18.00 -30.28
C GLY A 500 23.98 -16.88 -31.13
N GLN A 501 22.70 -17.00 -31.52
CA GLN A 501 21.96 -15.94 -32.21
C GLN A 501 20.98 -15.27 -31.24
N SER A 502 20.98 -13.93 -31.21
CA SER A 502 19.95 -13.17 -30.52
C SER A 502 18.68 -13.11 -31.36
N VAL A 503 17.56 -13.48 -30.76
CA VAL A 503 16.24 -13.51 -31.38
C VAL A 503 15.33 -12.56 -30.61
N GLN A 504 14.66 -11.68 -31.35
CA GLN A 504 13.63 -10.80 -30.82
C GLN A 504 12.35 -11.01 -31.62
N GLU A 505 11.25 -11.32 -30.93
CA GLU A 505 9.94 -11.54 -31.54
C GLU A 505 8.87 -10.71 -30.85
N ILE A 506 7.99 -10.11 -31.65
CA ILE A 506 6.85 -9.33 -31.18
C ILE A 506 5.62 -9.86 -31.92
N PHE A 507 4.61 -10.30 -31.17
CA PHE A 507 3.36 -10.81 -31.74
C PHE A 507 2.18 -10.51 -30.83
N GLU A 508 0.99 -10.43 -31.43
CA GLU A 508 -0.27 -10.33 -30.70
C GLU A 508 -0.83 -11.73 -30.45
N VAL A 509 -1.34 -11.96 -29.24
CA VAL A 509 -1.94 -13.24 -28.86
C VAL A 509 -3.35 -13.30 -29.42
N ASN A 510 -3.49 -14.06 -30.52
CA ASN A 510 -4.77 -14.33 -31.14
C ASN A 510 -5.52 -15.44 -30.38
N ASN A 511 -6.86 -15.39 -30.35
CA ASN A 511 -7.74 -16.41 -29.74
C ASN A 511 -7.63 -16.57 -28.21
N LEU A 512 -7.57 -15.46 -27.47
CA LEU A 512 -7.76 -15.51 -26.02
C LEU A 512 -9.17 -16.06 -25.69
N PRO A 513 -9.32 -17.01 -24.73
CA PRO A 513 -10.63 -17.54 -24.34
C PRO A 513 -11.56 -16.42 -23.85
N MET A 514 -12.86 -16.46 -24.21
CA MET A 514 -13.80 -15.39 -23.84
C MET A 514 -13.95 -15.22 -22.33
N GLU A 515 -13.74 -16.30 -21.59
CA GLU A 515 -13.73 -16.37 -20.14
C GLU A 515 -12.60 -15.53 -19.52
N THR A 516 -11.61 -15.08 -20.30
CA THR A 516 -10.54 -14.21 -19.79
C THR A 516 -11.01 -12.77 -19.54
N TRP A 517 -12.11 -12.30 -20.15
CA TRP A 517 -12.64 -10.94 -19.95
C TRP A 517 -14.12 -10.82 -19.60
N GLN A 518 -14.91 -11.90 -19.73
CA GLN A 518 -16.30 -11.98 -19.25
C GLN A 518 -16.35 -12.21 -17.74
#